data_AF-A0A8H7DMW1-F1
#
_entry.id   AF-A0A8H7DMW1-F1
#
_cell.length_a   1.000
_cell.length_b   1.000
_cell.length_c   1.000
_cell.angle_alpha   90.00
_cell.angle_beta   90.00
_cell.angle_gamma   90.00
#
_symmetry.space_group_name_H-M   'P 1'
#
loop_
_entity.id
_entity.type
_entity.pdbx_description
1 polymer ?
#
loop_
_entity_poly.entity_id
_entity_poly.type
_entity_poly.pdbx_seq_one_letter_code
_entity_poly.pdbx_strand_id
1 'polypeptide(L)'
;MMGIFLHSCNAPEDIIEVLARIGVSISTTSINDAITNLSKESSTALRRLGKTLTTSFAYDNVDIELKHTVPTLEKPHETLVHLTSGTFIPLDHGVVREDLDCSQELWQRSPMNADRSAVEPPINEDELLQLHPETLEHPTGLLRSGRFNAWVFRRDLIQHGPPFFRRYLKELGKPEVVEQIPVVRSSQVPAKMMDISQSTPQGNGDALADLFRQVNVGNPTEKGCNEVTDVKNYVVLVHGDLLTGERIQSFQASRRIEKTPWRRNQFIIYVMGLFHLKMACADAIWRICIFPKAARNDPSSLIAFVGILRKKETAKIESKPGFRRMHEVIEHVGVVSRLDCWKVLASKHYIVLVGQCKS
;
A
#
# COMPACT_ATOMS: atom_id res chain seq x y z
N MET A 1 5.64 -30.17 -18.50
CA MET A 1 4.74 -29.10 -18.04
C MET A 1 3.29 -29.59 -17.89
N MET A 2 2.78 -30.46 -18.78
CA MET A 2 1.41 -31.00 -18.70
C MET A 2 1.11 -31.74 -17.38
N GLY A 3 2.03 -32.56 -16.85
CA GLY A 3 1.82 -33.29 -15.59
C GLY A 3 1.57 -32.40 -14.37
N ILE A 4 2.35 -31.34 -14.19
CA ILE A 4 2.15 -30.37 -13.10
C ILE A 4 0.80 -29.65 -13.26
N PHE A 5 0.42 -29.30 -14.49
CA PHE A 5 -0.88 -28.70 -14.77
C PHE A 5 -2.03 -29.64 -14.39
N LEU A 6 -1.99 -30.91 -14.84
CA LEU A 6 -2.99 -31.92 -14.48
C LEU A 6 -3.08 -32.12 -12.97
N HIS A 7 -1.95 -32.20 -12.28
CA HIS A 7 -1.89 -32.30 -10.83
C HIS A 7 -2.51 -31.06 -10.15
N SER A 8 -2.22 -29.84 -10.64
CA SER A 8 -2.81 -28.60 -10.12
C SER A 8 -4.32 -28.47 -10.36
N CYS A 9 -4.83 -29.15 -11.39
CA CYS A 9 -6.27 -29.24 -11.68
C CYS A 9 -6.96 -30.39 -10.92
N ASN A 10 -6.26 -31.05 -10.00
CA ASN A 10 -6.76 -32.19 -9.23
C ASN A 10 -7.20 -33.36 -10.13
N ALA A 11 -6.51 -33.59 -11.25
CA ALA A 11 -6.77 -34.74 -12.11
C ALA A 11 -6.43 -36.04 -11.36
N PRO A 12 -7.24 -37.12 -11.49
CA PRO A 12 -6.96 -38.39 -10.84
C PRO A 12 -5.59 -38.95 -11.22
N GLU A 13 -4.87 -39.54 -10.26
CA GLU A 13 -3.53 -40.12 -10.49
C GLU A 13 -3.54 -41.17 -11.61
N ASP A 14 -4.59 -41.99 -11.70
CA ASP A 14 -4.75 -42.96 -12.79
C ASP A 14 -4.75 -42.32 -14.18
N ILE A 15 -5.40 -41.15 -14.32
CA ILE A 15 -5.41 -40.39 -15.58
C ILE A 15 -4.00 -39.88 -15.87
N ILE A 16 -3.31 -39.34 -14.86
CA ILE A 16 -1.93 -38.84 -15.01
C ILE A 16 -1.00 -39.98 -15.42
N GLU A 17 -1.12 -41.16 -14.81
CA GLU A 17 -0.31 -42.33 -15.11
C GLU A 17 -0.59 -42.90 -16.51
N VAL A 18 -1.85 -42.96 -16.94
CA VAL A 18 -2.19 -43.32 -18.34
C VAL A 18 -1.56 -42.34 -19.31
N LEU A 19 -1.71 -41.03 -19.07
CA LEU A 19 -1.12 -39.98 -19.91
C LEU A 19 0.41 -40.03 -19.89
N ALA A 20 1.02 -40.44 -18.79
CA ALA A 20 2.46 -40.66 -18.70
C ALA A 20 2.92 -41.85 -19.56
N ARG A 21 2.19 -42.97 -19.52
CA ARG A 21 2.50 -44.18 -20.30
C ARG A 21 2.38 -43.97 -21.81
N ILE A 22 1.48 -43.09 -22.27
CA ILE A 22 1.35 -42.74 -23.69
C ILE A 22 2.26 -41.57 -24.12
N GLY A 23 3.13 -41.08 -23.22
CA GLY A 23 4.12 -40.04 -23.53
C GLY A 23 3.60 -38.60 -23.57
N VAL A 24 2.38 -38.35 -23.07
CA VAL A 24 1.75 -37.03 -23.05
C VAL A 24 2.02 -36.28 -21.74
N SER A 25 2.25 -37.01 -20.64
CA SER A 25 2.61 -36.48 -19.33
C SER A 25 3.90 -37.12 -18.79
N ILE A 26 4.38 -36.62 -17.65
CA ILE A 26 5.34 -37.31 -16.78
C ILE A 26 4.56 -38.08 -15.70
N SER A 27 5.20 -39.04 -15.04
CA SER A 27 4.59 -39.82 -13.95
C SER A 27 4.28 -38.97 -12.73
N THR A 28 3.37 -39.45 -11.90
CA THR A 28 3.03 -38.85 -10.60
C THR A 28 4.27 -38.69 -9.71
N THR A 29 5.15 -39.69 -9.68
CA THR A 29 6.43 -39.61 -8.94
C THR A 29 7.30 -38.45 -9.43
N SER A 30 7.49 -38.31 -10.74
CA SER A 30 8.29 -37.21 -11.29
C SER A 30 7.66 -35.83 -11.04
N ILE A 31 6.32 -35.74 -10.97
CA ILE A 31 5.62 -34.52 -10.58
C ILE A 31 5.92 -34.17 -9.12
N ASN A 32 5.78 -35.14 -8.21
CA ASN A 32 6.04 -34.96 -6.78
C ASN A 32 7.50 -34.58 -6.51
N ASP A 33 8.45 -35.20 -7.22
CA ASP A 33 9.87 -34.86 -7.14
C ASP A 33 10.12 -33.43 -7.63
N ALA A 34 9.49 -33.02 -8.74
CA ALA A 34 9.60 -31.66 -9.25
C ALA A 34 9.06 -30.62 -8.25
N ILE A 35 7.88 -30.87 -7.66
CA ILE A 35 7.27 -30.01 -6.63
C ILE A 35 8.17 -29.92 -5.38
N THR A 36 8.73 -31.05 -4.97
CA THR A 36 9.65 -31.13 -3.82
C THR A 36 10.90 -30.31 -4.07
N ASN A 37 11.49 -30.41 -5.26
CA ASN A 37 12.69 -29.67 -5.63
C ASN A 37 12.41 -28.16 -5.75
N LEU A 38 11.31 -27.77 -6.39
CA LEU A 38 10.86 -26.36 -6.44
C LEU A 38 10.63 -25.79 -5.03
N SER A 39 10.05 -26.58 -4.14
CA SER A 39 9.84 -26.18 -2.73
C SER A 39 11.15 -25.99 -1.97
N LYS A 40 12.15 -26.85 -2.23
CA LYS A 40 13.50 -26.72 -1.65
C LYS A 40 14.19 -25.46 -2.17
N GLU A 41 14.20 -25.24 -3.47
CA GLU A 41 14.80 -24.06 -4.10
C GLU A 41 14.16 -22.76 -3.60
N SER A 42 12.82 -22.73 -3.51
CA SER A 42 12.07 -21.61 -2.94
C SER A 42 12.48 -21.35 -1.48
N SER A 43 12.59 -22.40 -0.65
CA SER A 43 13.06 -22.25 0.73
C SER A 43 14.48 -21.72 0.82
N THR A 44 15.39 -22.17 -0.05
CA THR A 44 16.77 -21.65 -0.11
C THR A 44 16.79 -20.18 -0.53
N ALA A 45 15.98 -19.79 -1.51
CA ALA A 45 15.84 -18.40 -1.94
C ALA A 45 15.32 -17.50 -0.80
N LEU A 46 14.28 -17.94 -0.09
CA LEU A 46 13.73 -17.25 1.08
C LEU A 46 14.75 -17.09 2.21
N ARG A 47 15.51 -18.14 2.52
CA ARG A 47 16.59 -18.08 3.52
C ARG A 47 17.70 -17.12 3.12
N ARG A 48 18.09 -17.11 1.84
CA ARG A 48 19.07 -16.15 1.31
C ARG A 48 18.54 -14.72 1.44
N LEU A 49 17.26 -14.51 1.19
CA LEU A 49 16.61 -13.22 1.31
C LEU A 49 16.57 -12.74 2.77
N GLY A 50 16.15 -13.58 3.71
CA GLY A 50 16.16 -13.25 5.14
C GLY A 50 17.54 -12.88 5.67
N LYS A 51 18.61 -13.52 5.17
CA LYS A 51 20.00 -13.17 5.50
C LYS A 51 20.40 -11.76 5.10
N THR A 52 19.71 -11.11 4.16
CA THR A 52 20.02 -9.74 3.72
C THR A 52 19.56 -8.70 4.74
N LEU A 53 18.45 -8.95 5.44
CA LEU A 53 17.74 -7.97 6.27
C LEU A 53 17.33 -6.69 5.53
N THR A 54 17.38 -6.68 4.20
CA THR A 54 16.97 -5.56 3.32
C THR A 54 15.76 -6.01 2.49
N THR A 55 14.75 -6.52 3.18
CA THR A 55 13.55 -7.12 2.56
C THR A 55 12.33 -6.64 3.30
N SER A 56 11.36 -6.11 2.54
CA SER A 56 10.04 -5.78 3.04
C SER A 56 9.10 -6.98 2.95
N PHE A 57 8.15 -7.05 3.87
CA PHE A 57 7.20 -8.14 3.98
C PHE A 57 5.84 -7.56 3.66
N ALA A 58 5.16 -8.09 2.65
CA ALA A 58 3.78 -7.72 2.36
C ALA A 58 2.90 -8.95 2.53
N TYR A 59 1.79 -8.83 3.25
CA TYR A 59 0.87 -9.95 3.42
C TYR A 59 -0.58 -9.47 3.49
N ASP A 60 -1.49 -10.37 3.18
CA ASP A 60 -2.93 -10.14 3.26
C ASP A 60 -3.69 -11.48 3.39
N ASN A 61 -4.99 -11.38 3.64
CA ASN A 61 -5.90 -12.51 3.67
C ASN A 61 -6.06 -13.13 2.28
N VAL A 62 -6.27 -14.44 2.26
CA VAL A 62 -6.70 -15.19 1.10
C VAL A 62 -7.91 -16.02 1.49
N ASP A 63 -9.07 -15.57 1.04
CA ASP A 63 -10.34 -16.25 1.27
C ASP A 63 -10.63 -17.18 0.08
N ILE A 64 -10.72 -18.48 0.36
CA ILE A 64 -11.03 -19.50 -0.65
C ILE A 64 -12.42 -20.07 -0.37
N GLU A 65 -13.34 -19.93 -1.33
CA GLU A 65 -14.63 -20.61 -1.28
C GLU A 65 -14.51 -22.03 -1.84
N LEU A 66 -14.50 -23.02 -0.96
CA LEU A 66 -14.56 -24.44 -1.30
C LEU A 66 -16.03 -24.85 -1.45
N LYS A 67 -16.49 -24.94 -2.69
CA LYS A 67 -17.84 -25.41 -3.00
C LYS A 67 -17.95 -26.91 -2.71
N HIS A 68 -18.67 -27.29 -1.66
CA HIS A 68 -19.02 -28.68 -1.40
C HIS A 68 -20.19 -29.12 -2.27
N THR A 69 -20.05 -30.26 -2.95
CA THR A 69 -21.14 -30.86 -3.76
C THR A 69 -22.25 -31.47 -2.87
N VAL A 70 -21.96 -31.75 -1.59
CA VAL A 70 -22.91 -32.30 -0.61
C VAL A 70 -22.72 -31.61 0.75
N PRO A 71 -23.73 -30.93 1.31
CA PRO A 71 -23.66 -30.34 2.65
C PRO A 71 -23.56 -31.45 3.70
N THR A 72 -22.59 -31.38 4.61
CA THR A 72 -22.55 -32.24 5.81
C THR A 72 -23.36 -31.60 6.94
N LEU A 73 -24.06 -32.43 7.72
CA LEU A 73 -24.94 -32.02 8.82
C LEU A 73 -24.24 -31.17 9.91
N GLU A 74 -22.92 -31.28 10.02
CA GLU A 74 -22.13 -30.65 11.09
C GLU A 74 -21.73 -29.20 10.78
N LYS A 75 -21.67 -28.81 9.51
CA LYS A 75 -21.33 -27.45 9.06
C LYS A 75 -22.00 -27.11 7.71
N PRO A 76 -23.33 -26.89 7.68
CA PRO A 76 -24.07 -26.74 6.42
C PRO A 76 -23.70 -25.49 5.60
N HIS A 77 -22.90 -24.54 6.15
CA HIS A 77 -22.65 -23.22 5.55
C HIS A 77 -21.19 -22.71 5.60
N GLU A 78 -20.22 -23.44 6.18
CA GLU A 78 -18.81 -23.02 6.18
C GLU A 78 -18.10 -23.56 4.94
N THR A 79 -18.22 -22.84 3.82
CA THR A 79 -17.45 -23.12 2.58
C THR A 79 -16.20 -22.25 2.47
N LEU A 80 -16.05 -21.22 3.32
CA LEU A 80 -14.98 -20.23 3.22
C LEU A 80 -13.79 -20.61 4.11
N VAL A 81 -12.63 -20.80 3.50
CA VAL A 81 -11.36 -21.00 4.21
C VAL A 81 -10.63 -19.67 4.27
N HIS A 82 -10.35 -19.19 5.49
CA HIS A 82 -9.63 -17.95 5.76
C HIS A 82 -8.15 -18.22 5.95
N LEU A 83 -7.37 -18.05 4.88
CA LEU A 83 -5.92 -18.24 4.89
C LEU A 83 -5.20 -16.90 4.87
N THR A 84 -3.90 -16.94 5.12
CA THR A 84 -2.99 -15.82 4.86
C THR A 84 -1.99 -16.21 3.77
N SER A 85 -1.65 -15.27 2.91
CA SER A 85 -0.43 -15.37 2.10
C SER A 85 0.30 -14.03 2.08
N GLY A 86 1.48 -14.02 1.47
CA GLY A 86 2.28 -12.82 1.38
C GLY A 86 3.35 -12.92 0.31
N THR A 87 4.18 -11.90 0.26
CA THR A 87 5.31 -11.79 -0.65
C THR A 87 6.43 -11.01 0.03
N PHE A 88 7.65 -11.41 -0.24
CA PHE A 88 8.86 -10.74 0.22
C PHE A 88 9.40 -9.90 -0.93
N ILE A 89 9.66 -8.62 -0.63
CA ILE A 89 10.04 -7.61 -1.60
C ILE A 89 11.45 -7.13 -1.25
N PRO A 90 12.49 -7.54 -2.00
CA PRO A 90 13.84 -7.05 -1.80
C PRO A 90 13.90 -5.53 -2.03
N LEU A 91 14.63 -4.83 -1.17
CA LEU A 91 14.79 -3.38 -1.23
C LEU A 91 15.91 -2.97 -2.20
N ASP A 92 15.76 -3.36 -3.48
CA ASP A 92 16.80 -3.21 -4.52
C ASP A 92 17.06 -1.75 -4.97
N HIS A 93 16.47 -0.77 -4.29
CA HIS A 93 16.47 0.65 -4.67
C HIS A 93 17.67 1.42 -4.06
N GLY A 94 18.79 0.72 -3.85
CA GLY A 94 19.99 1.28 -3.20
C GLY A 94 19.95 1.25 -1.68
N VAL A 95 18.96 0.60 -1.06
CA VAL A 95 18.88 0.45 0.39
C VAL A 95 19.95 -0.53 0.86
N VAL A 96 20.76 -0.11 1.82
CA VAL A 96 21.73 -0.96 2.52
C VAL A 96 21.21 -1.33 3.91
N ARG A 97 21.86 -2.30 4.53
CA ARG A 97 21.44 -2.82 5.84
C ARG A 97 21.52 -1.74 6.92
N GLU A 98 22.52 -0.88 6.83
CA GLU A 98 22.79 0.22 7.75
C GLU A 98 21.67 1.26 7.76
N ASP A 99 20.97 1.46 6.63
CA ASP A 99 19.81 2.36 6.54
C ASP A 99 18.65 1.90 7.44
N LEU A 100 18.62 0.62 7.80
CA LEU A 100 17.57 0.00 8.62
C LEU A 100 18.01 -0.19 10.08
N ASP A 101 19.23 0.21 10.46
CA ASP A 101 19.83 -0.02 11.79
C ASP A 101 19.32 0.96 12.87
N CYS A 102 18.01 1.03 13.07
CA CYS A 102 17.39 2.09 13.88
C CYS A 102 16.31 1.60 14.85
N SER A 103 16.13 0.30 15.07
CA SER A 103 15.03 -0.23 15.91
C SER A 103 15.08 0.29 17.35
N GLN A 104 16.27 0.39 17.94
CA GLN A 104 16.47 0.90 19.29
C GLN A 104 16.14 2.39 19.39
N GLU A 105 16.59 3.19 18.43
CA GLU A 105 16.29 4.62 18.38
C GLU A 105 14.78 4.85 18.27
N LEU A 106 14.11 4.16 17.35
CA LEU A 106 12.66 4.24 17.20
C LEU A 106 11.93 3.82 18.48
N TRP A 107 12.39 2.78 19.16
CA TRP A 107 11.81 2.35 20.43
C TRP A 107 11.99 3.38 21.55
N GLN A 108 13.14 4.03 21.63
CA GLN A 108 13.40 5.07 22.63
C GLN A 108 12.46 6.27 22.51
N ARG A 109 11.96 6.56 21.30
CA ARG A 109 11.01 7.65 21.03
C ARG A 109 9.55 7.19 20.99
N SER A 110 9.32 5.88 20.91
CA SER A 110 7.99 5.31 20.74
C SER A 110 7.05 5.63 21.90
N PRO A 111 5.78 5.99 21.66
CA PRO A 111 4.77 6.12 22.70
C PRO A 111 4.46 4.79 23.40
N MET A 112 4.88 3.65 22.83
CA MET A 112 4.74 2.34 23.47
C MET A 112 5.81 2.09 24.55
N ASN A 113 6.89 2.86 24.56
CA ASN A 113 7.94 2.74 25.56
C ASN A 113 7.62 3.62 26.77
N ALA A 114 7.45 3.01 27.95
CA ALA A 114 7.17 3.72 29.20
C ALA A 114 8.36 4.60 29.63
N ASP A 115 9.59 4.19 29.28
CA ASP A 115 10.84 4.87 29.63
C ASP A 115 11.37 5.73 28.47
N ARG A 116 10.48 6.24 27.61
CA ARG A 116 10.89 7.00 26.41
C ARG A 116 11.71 8.24 26.78
N SER A 117 12.79 8.45 26.04
CA SER A 117 13.76 9.53 26.30
C SER A 117 13.24 10.91 25.91
N ALA A 118 12.29 10.97 24.97
CA ALA A 118 11.65 12.19 24.53
C ALA A 118 10.18 11.92 24.18
N VAL A 119 9.31 12.89 24.48
CA VAL A 119 7.97 12.94 23.90
C VAL A 119 8.09 13.76 22.64
N GLU A 120 7.99 13.12 21.47
CA GLU A 120 7.90 13.88 20.23
C GLU A 120 6.61 14.72 20.26
N PRO A 121 6.67 16.01 19.90
CA PRO A 121 5.48 16.84 19.81
C PRO A 121 4.53 16.24 18.77
N PRO A 122 3.21 16.44 18.92
CA PRO A 122 2.28 16.05 17.86
C PRO A 122 2.67 16.77 16.56
N ILE A 123 2.73 16.00 15.47
CA ILE A 123 2.99 16.56 14.14
C ILE A 123 1.90 17.58 13.85
N ASN A 124 2.29 18.82 13.60
CA ASN A 124 1.34 19.87 13.22
C ASN A 124 1.09 19.89 11.70
N GLU A 125 -0.01 20.51 11.26
CA GLU A 125 -0.35 20.56 9.83
C GLU A 125 0.71 21.29 9.00
N ASP A 126 1.36 22.30 9.56
CA ASP A 126 2.41 23.07 8.89
C ASP A 126 3.68 22.22 8.64
N GLU A 127 4.03 21.32 9.55
CA GLU A 127 5.12 20.37 9.41
C GLU A 127 4.86 19.37 8.28
N LEU A 128 3.60 18.93 8.09
CA LEU A 128 3.22 18.09 6.96
C LEU A 128 3.41 18.81 5.62
N LEU A 129 3.18 20.13 5.59
CA LEU A 129 3.45 20.96 4.41
C LEU A 129 4.96 21.17 4.15
N GLN A 130 5.81 20.82 5.12
CA GLN A 130 7.26 20.97 5.07
C GLN A 130 8.03 19.65 5.00
N LEU A 131 7.40 18.53 4.66
CA LEU A 131 8.07 17.20 4.56
C LEU A 131 9.28 17.15 3.62
N HIS A 132 9.46 18.13 2.74
CA HIS A 132 10.70 18.36 1.99
C HIS A 132 11.02 19.85 1.95
N PRO A 133 11.65 20.40 3.01
CA PRO A 133 11.84 21.84 3.13
C PRO A 133 12.77 22.35 2.01
N GLU A 134 12.47 23.55 1.52
CA GLU A 134 13.26 24.21 0.49
C GLU A 134 13.92 25.45 1.12
N THR A 135 15.26 25.47 1.12
CA THR A 135 16.05 26.49 1.83
C THR A 135 16.47 27.68 0.96
N LEU A 136 16.26 27.60 -0.36
CA LEU A 136 16.70 28.60 -1.32
C LEU A 136 15.51 29.24 -2.04
N GLU A 137 15.60 30.56 -2.25
CA GLU A 137 14.64 31.27 -3.09
C GLU A 137 14.70 30.77 -4.53
N HIS A 138 13.58 30.22 -5.02
CA HIS A 138 13.47 29.78 -6.41
C HIS A 138 13.14 30.99 -7.32
N PRO A 139 13.65 31.08 -8.57
CA PRO A 139 13.43 32.23 -9.47
C PRO A 139 11.96 32.58 -9.76
N THR A 140 11.03 31.64 -9.54
CA THR A 140 9.59 31.87 -9.70
C THR A 140 8.94 32.57 -8.51
N GLY A 141 9.64 32.74 -7.39
CA GLY A 141 9.07 33.22 -6.12
C GLY A 141 8.05 32.27 -5.49
N LEU A 142 7.99 31.02 -5.95
CA LEU A 142 7.08 29.99 -5.46
C LEU A 142 7.88 28.89 -4.77
N LEU A 143 7.39 28.47 -3.59
CA LEU A 143 7.81 27.21 -2.98
C LEU A 143 7.49 26.03 -3.91
N ARG A 144 8.18 24.91 -3.69
CA ARG A 144 7.96 23.65 -4.42
C ARG A 144 6.50 23.23 -4.55
N SER A 145 5.72 23.29 -3.46
CA SER A 145 4.28 22.98 -3.48
C SER A 145 3.51 23.92 -4.43
N GLY A 146 3.86 25.20 -4.45
CA GLY A 146 3.35 26.20 -5.40
C GLY A 146 3.72 25.88 -6.84
N ARG A 147 4.94 25.42 -7.11
CA ARG A 147 5.38 25.01 -8.46
C ARG A 147 4.65 23.75 -8.94
N PHE A 148 4.46 22.77 -8.06
CA PHE A 148 3.65 21.59 -8.37
C PHE A 148 2.20 21.98 -8.67
N ASN A 149 1.59 22.83 -7.85
CA ASN A 149 0.24 23.34 -8.10
C ASN A 149 0.16 24.09 -9.43
N ALA A 150 1.13 24.96 -9.74
CA ALA A 150 1.20 25.65 -11.03
C ALA A 150 1.33 24.67 -12.22
N TRP A 151 2.09 23.58 -12.05
CA TRP A 151 2.13 22.50 -13.04
C TRP A 151 0.77 21.81 -13.21
N VAL A 152 0.05 21.51 -12.12
CA VAL A 152 -1.31 20.92 -12.16
C VAL A 152 -2.30 21.84 -12.88
N PHE A 153 -2.30 23.15 -12.58
CA PHE A 153 -3.15 24.12 -13.29
C PHE A 153 -2.86 24.15 -14.79
N ARG A 154 -1.58 24.16 -15.19
CA ARG A 154 -1.19 24.12 -16.61
C ARG A 154 -1.61 22.81 -17.28
N ARG A 155 -1.40 21.67 -16.62
CA ARG A 155 -1.84 20.36 -17.11
C ARG A 155 -3.33 20.36 -17.41
N ASP A 156 -4.15 20.81 -16.46
CA ASP A 156 -5.60 20.78 -16.60
C ASP A 156 -6.08 21.76 -17.68
N LEU A 157 -5.47 22.95 -17.78
CA LEU A 157 -5.75 23.90 -18.85
C LEU A 157 -5.43 23.35 -20.24
N ILE A 158 -4.29 22.66 -20.38
CA ILE A 158 -3.85 22.07 -21.65
C ILE A 158 -4.74 20.89 -22.05
N GLN A 159 -5.10 20.03 -21.09
CA GLN A 159 -5.83 18.80 -21.36
C GLN A 159 -7.35 19.03 -21.50
N HIS A 160 -7.92 19.91 -20.68
CA HIS A 160 -9.37 20.06 -20.53
C HIS A 160 -9.89 21.47 -20.87
N GLY A 161 -8.99 22.45 -21.01
CA GLY A 161 -9.35 23.82 -21.40
C GLY A 161 -9.63 23.97 -22.91
N PRO A 162 -9.70 25.22 -23.40
CA PRO A 162 -9.92 25.51 -24.81
C PRO A 162 -8.92 24.78 -25.73
N PRO A 163 -9.35 24.30 -26.92
CA PRO A 163 -8.48 23.53 -27.83
C PRO A 163 -7.16 24.22 -28.20
N PHE A 164 -7.12 25.55 -28.14
CA PHE A 164 -5.92 26.35 -28.32
C PHE A 164 -4.72 25.85 -27.49
N PHE A 165 -4.94 25.52 -26.21
CA PHE A 165 -3.86 25.16 -25.29
C PHE A 165 -3.24 23.80 -25.54
N ARG A 166 -3.91 22.91 -26.30
CA ARG A 166 -3.40 21.57 -26.62
C ARG A 166 -2.05 21.60 -27.33
N ARG A 167 -1.73 22.71 -28.02
CA ARG A 167 -0.42 22.91 -28.68
C ARG A 167 0.77 22.82 -27.71
N TYR A 168 0.55 23.17 -26.43
CA TYR A 168 1.59 23.18 -25.40
C TYR A 168 1.78 21.82 -24.71
N LEU A 169 1.09 20.76 -25.16
CA LEU A 169 1.20 19.43 -24.54
C LEU A 169 2.64 18.90 -24.51
N LYS A 170 3.44 19.20 -25.55
CA LYS A 170 4.86 18.83 -25.60
C LYS A 170 5.73 19.65 -24.65
N GLU A 171 5.32 20.88 -24.32
CA GLU A 171 6.07 21.81 -23.47
C GLU A 171 5.77 21.65 -21.98
N LEU A 172 4.65 21.02 -21.62
CA LEU A 172 4.22 20.85 -20.22
C LEU A 172 5.24 20.09 -19.36
N GLY A 173 5.96 19.12 -19.94
CA GLY A 173 6.92 18.28 -19.25
C GLY A 173 6.31 17.46 -18.09
N LYS A 174 7.19 16.91 -17.24
CA LYS A 174 6.81 16.23 -15.99
C LYS A 174 6.87 17.23 -14.82
N PRO A 175 6.16 16.97 -13.71
CA PRO A 175 6.35 17.78 -12.50
C PRO A 175 7.80 17.66 -12.01
N GLU A 176 8.23 18.64 -11.22
CA GLU A 176 9.53 18.63 -10.54
C GLU A 176 9.67 17.35 -9.71
N VAL A 177 10.83 16.71 -9.82
CA VAL A 177 11.13 15.46 -9.12
C VAL A 177 11.70 15.78 -7.74
N VAL A 178 11.18 15.12 -6.71
CA VAL A 178 11.63 15.23 -5.32
C VAL A 178 12.07 13.85 -4.88
N GLU A 179 13.29 13.75 -4.34
CA GLU A 179 13.85 12.51 -3.76
C GLU A 179 13.57 11.29 -4.63
N GLN A 180 14.09 11.32 -5.86
CA GLN A 180 13.82 10.27 -6.82
C GLN A 180 14.31 8.92 -6.30
N ILE A 181 13.37 8.00 -6.06
CA ILE A 181 13.70 6.60 -5.79
C ILE A 181 14.30 6.00 -7.08
N PRO A 182 15.46 5.33 -7.01
CA PRO A 182 16.07 4.67 -8.16
C PRO A 182 15.09 3.72 -8.85
N VAL A 183 14.94 3.86 -10.17
CA VAL A 183 14.06 2.98 -10.93
C VAL A 183 14.79 1.66 -11.18
N VAL A 184 14.38 0.63 -10.45
CA VAL A 184 14.88 -0.73 -10.62
C VAL A 184 13.73 -1.68 -10.91
N ARG A 185 14.02 -2.79 -11.58
CA ARG A 185 13.02 -3.84 -11.76
C ARG A 185 12.74 -4.49 -10.40
N SER A 186 11.55 -4.29 -9.87
CA SER A 186 11.14 -4.92 -8.62
C SER A 186 11.10 -6.45 -8.79
N SER A 187 11.71 -7.14 -7.84
CA SER A 187 11.59 -8.58 -7.68
C SER A 187 10.64 -8.89 -6.50
N GLN A 188 10.01 -10.05 -6.54
CA GLN A 188 9.14 -10.50 -5.46
C GLN A 188 9.28 -12.01 -5.29
N VAL A 189 9.33 -12.47 -4.05
CA VAL A 189 9.38 -13.91 -3.73
C VAL A 189 8.12 -14.25 -2.94
N PRO A 190 7.22 -15.10 -3.46
CA PRO A 190 5.97 -15.42 -2.79
C PRO A 190 6.24 -16.19 -1.49
N ALA A 191 5.50 -15.85 -0.44
CA ALA A 191 5.45 -16.62 0.79
C ALA A 191 4.59 -17.86 0.62
N LYS A 192 4.88 -18.89 1.41
CA LYS A 192 3.98 -20.03 1.55
C LYS A 192 2.71 -19.56 2.24
N MET A 193 1.60 -20.14 1.80
CA MET A 193 0.29 -19.93 2.41
C MET A 193 0.28 -20.47 3.83
N MET A 194 -0.47 -19.78 4.70
CA MET A 194 -0.55 -20.07 6.13
C MET A 194 -2.03 -20.24 6.49
N ASP A 195 -2.33 -21.28 7.25
CA ASP A 195 -3.66 -21.49 7.85
C ASP A 195 -3.80 -20.64 9.12
N ILE A 196 -3.82 -19.32 8.91
CA ILE A 196 -3.84 -18.30 9.96
C ILE A 196 -4.83 -17.22 9.52
N SER A 197 -5.83 -16.95 10.38
CA SER A 197 -6.73 -15.82 10.19
C SER A 197 -6.10 -14.54 10.73
N GLN A 198 -6.10 -13.48 9.92
CA GLN A 198 -5.56 -12.17 10.32
C GLN A 198 -6.60 -11.27 10.96
N SER A 199 -7.75 -11.82 11.36
CA SER A 199 -8.89 -11.07 11.91
C SER A 199 -8.61 -10.40 13.27
N THR A 200 -7.57 -10.84 13.99
CA THR A 200 -7.22 -10.38 15.33
C THR A 200 -5.77 -9.89 15.41
N PRO A 201 -5.40 -9.09 16.43
CA PRO A 201 -4.01 -8.73 16.69
C PRO A 201 -3.10 -9.95 16.87
N GLN A 202 -3.56 -10.98 17.60
CA GLN A 202 -2.79 -12.20 17.81
C GLN A 202 -2.57 -12.96 16.49
N GLY A 203 -3.61 -13.10 15.67
CA GLY A 203 -3.49 -13.75 14.36
C GLY A 203 -2.51 -13.06 13.41
N ASN A 204 -2.39 -11.72 13.48
CA ASN A 204 -1.34 -10.98 12.77
C ASN A 204 0.05 -11.27 13.33
N GLY A 205 0.18 -11.36 14.65
CA GLY A 205 1.42 -11.79 15.31
C GLY A 205 1.86 -13.20 14.88
N ASP A 206 0.91 -14.13 14.77
CA ASP A 206 1.17 -15.51 14.34
C ASP A 206 1.56 -15.56 12.86
N ALA A 207 0.89 -14.80 11.99
CA ALA A 207 1.25 -14.67 10.58
C ALA A 207 2.66 -14.09 10.39
N LEU A 208 3.00 -13.04 11.13
CA LEU A 208 4.35 -12.47 11.12
C LEU A 208 5.41 -13.47 11.61
N ALA A 209 5.14 -14.19 12.69
CA ALA A 209 6.04 -15.22 13.19
C ALA A 209 6.27 -16.35 12.18
N ASP A 210 5.23 -16.76 11.45
CA ASP A 210 5.35 -17.73 10.35
C ASP A 210 6.20 -17.15 9.20
N LEU A 211 5.91 -15.94 8.74
CA LEU A 211 6.69 -15.26 7.70
C LEU A 211 8.18 -15.15 8.05
N PHE A 212 8.52 -14.76 9.29
CA PHE A 212 9.91 -14.73 9.76
C PHE A 212 10.56 -16.11 9.75
N ARG A 213 9.83 -17.15 10.16
CA ARG A 213 10.30 -18.53 10.09
C ARG A 213 10.55 -18.97 8.64
N GLN A 214 9.71 -18.57 7.68
CA GLN A 214 9.89 -18.92 6.27
C GLN A 214 11.20 -18.37 5.69
N VAL A 215 11.60 -17.15 6.07
CA VAL A 215 12.88 -16.54 5.66
C VAL A 215 14.04 -16.82 6.61
N ASN A 216 13.82 -17.63 7.66
CA ASN A 216 14.82 -17.98 8.67
C ASN A 216 15.41 -16.75 9.38
N VAL A 217 14.54 -15.82 9.74
CA VAL A 217 14.82 -14.66 10.59
C VAL A 217 14.25 -14.94 11.98
N GLY A 218 15.01 -14.63 13.02
CA GLY A 218 14.67 -15.03 14.39
C GLY A 218 15.54 -14.33 15.42
N ASN A 219 15.36 -14.70 16.68
CA ASN A 219 16.30 -14.35 17.74
C ASN A 219 17.05 -15.62 18.20
N PRO A 220 18.39 -15.68 18.06
CA PRO A 220 19.18 -16.86 18.42
C PRO A 220 19.15 -17.20 19.91
N THR A 221 18.75 -16.27 20.78
CA THR A 221 18.61 -16.53 22.22
C THR A 221 17.29 -17.23 22.57
N GLU A 222 16.32 -17.28 21.66
CA GLU A 222 15.07 -18.00 21.88
C GLU A 222 15.29 -19.52 21.73
N LYS A 223 14.58 -20.30 22.56
CA LYS A 223 14.74 -21.75 22.60
C LYS A 223 14.35 -22.36 21.24
N GLY A 224 15.28 -23.08 20.61
CA GLY A 224 15.06 -23.76 19.33
C GLY A 224 15.43 -22.93 18.10
N CYS A 225 16.07 -21.77 18.26
CA CYS A 225 16.43 -20.85 17.17
C CYS A 225 17.94 -20.77 16.88
N ASN A 226 18.69 -21.88 17.02
CA ASN A 226 20.16 -21.86 17.02
C ASN A 226 20.83 -21.52 15.66
N GLU A 227 20.07 -21.44 14.56
CA GLU A 227 20.60 -21.18 13.20
C GLU A 227 19.79 -20.12 12.44
N VAL A 228 19.18 -19.17 13.16
CA VAL A 228 18.40 -18.08 12.56
C VAL A 228 19.27 -16.88 12.23
N THR A 229 18.82 -16.08 11.26
CA THR A 229 19.36 -14.73 11.04
C THR A 229 18.83 -13.81 12.13
N ASP A 230 19.73 -13.32 12.99
CA ASP A 230 19.39 -12.37 14.05
C ASP A 230 19.02 -11.00 13.47
N VAL A 231 17.84 -10.48 13.85
CA VAL A 231 17.38 -9.14 13.47
C VAL A 231 18.20 -8.05 14.13
N LYS A 232 18.79 -8.30 15.30
CA LYS A 232 19.58 -7.31 16.06
C LYS A 232 18.82 -5.97 16.22
N ASN A 233 19.39 -4.88 15.70
CA ASN A 233 18.84 -3.53 15.75
C ASN A 233 18.22 -3.08 14.41
N TYR A 234 18.15 -3.97 13.42
CA TYR A 234 17.58 -3.67 12.12
C TYR A 234 16.04 -3.68 12.17
N VAL A 235 15.40 -2.77 11.46
CA VAL A 235 13.95 -2.78 11.27
C VAL A 235 13.54 -3.65 10.10
N VAL A 236 12.35 -4.23 10.19
CA VAL A 236 11.68 -4.92 9.09
C VAL A 236 10.45 -4.11 8.70
N LEU A 237 10.41 -3.69 7.44
CA LEU A 237 9.27 -2.97 6.88
C LEU A 237 8.16 -3.96 6.51
N VAL A 238 6.95 -3.71 7.02
CA VAL A 238 5.79 -4.56 6.80
C VAL A 238 4.68 -3.78 6.12
N HIS A 239 4.08 -4.37 5.10
CA HIS A 239 2.99 -3.80 4.32
C HIS A 239 1.75 -4.68 4.42
N GLY A 240 0.60 -4.05 4.31
CA GLY A 240 -0.73 -4.68 4.29
C GLY A 240 -1.79 -3.62 4.04
N ASP A 241 -3.04 -3.98 4.26
CA ASP A 241 -4.14 -3.02 4.32
C ASP A 241 -4.13 -2.21 5.63
N LEU A 242 -5.00 -1.19 5.72
CA LEU A 242 -5.06 -0.32 6.91
C LEU A 242 -5.36 -1.10 8.20
N LEU A 243 -6.20 -2.14 8.09
CA LEU A 243 -6.61 -2.93 9.25
C LEU A 243 -5.48 -3.84 9.73
N THR A 244 -4.65 -4.35 8.82
CA THR A 244 -3.39 -5.03 9.13
C THR A 244 -2.48 -4.12 9.95
N GLY A 245 -2.31 -2.87 9.52
CA GLY A 245 -1.53 -1.87 10.27
C GLY A 245 -2.05 -1.65 11.70
N GLU A 246 -3.35 -1.44 11.86
CA GLU A 246 -4.00 -1.28 13.18
C GLU A 246 -3.81 -2.52 14.08
N ARG A 247 -3.93 -3.72 13.50
CA ARG A 247 -3.76 -4.99 14.22
C ARG A 247 -2.32 -5.24 14.64
N ILE A 248 -1.34 -4.93 13.78
CA ILE A 248 0.09 -4.98 14.13
C ILE A 248 0.38 -4.03 15.29
N GLN A 249 -0.09 -2.79 15.22
CA GLN A 249 0.12 -1.80 16.28
C GLN A 249 -0.53 -2.24 17.60
N SER A 250 -1.75 -2.80 17.55
CA SER A 250 -2.43 -3.35 18.72
C SER A 250 -1.67 -4.53 19.33
N PHE A 251 -1.08 -5.39 18.49
CA PHE A 251 -0.24 -6.50 18.93
C PHE A 251 1.08 -6.03 19.56
N GLN A 252 1.75 -5.04 18.97
CA GLN A 252 2.95 -4.44 19.59
C GLN A 252 2.61 -3.77 20.93
N ALA A 253 1.47 -3.07 21.01
CA ALA A 253 1.01 -2.44 22.23
C ALA A 253 0.77 -3.44 23.37
N SER A 254 0.22 -4.63 23.07
CA SER A 254 0.02 -5.69 24.07
C SER A 254 1.34 -6.30 24.56
N ARG A 255 2.41 -6.23 23.76
CA ARG A 255 3.73 -6.78 24.08
C ARG A 255 4.75 -5.75 24.55
N ARG A 256 4.36 -4.49 24.74
CA ARG A 256 5.29 -3.39 25.06
C ARG A 256 6.12 -3.59 26.34
N ILE A 257 5.62 -4.40 27.29
CA ILE A 257 6.28 -4.69 28.58
C ILE A 257 7.27 -5.87 28.49
N GLU A 258 7.35 -6.55 27.34
CA GLU A 258 8.27 -7.67 27.16
C GLU A 258 9.72 -7.23 27.30
N LYS A 259 10.55 -8.12 27.85
CA LYS A 259 11.95 -7.78 28.23
C LYS A 259 12.85 -7.57 27.02
N THR A 260 12.64 -8.32 25.94
CA THR A 260 13.55 -8.32 24.79
C THR A 260 12.93 -7.57 23.60
N PRO A 261 13.74 -6.87 22.78
CA PRO A 261 13.27 -6.24 21.54
C PRO A 261 12.50 -7.21 20.64
N TRP A 262 12.98 -8.46 20.54
CA TRP A 262 12.33 -9.51 19.77
C TRP A 262 10.90 -9.78 20.25
N ARG A 263 10.70 -9.99 21.57
CA ARG A 263 9.37 -10.27 22.13
C ARG A 263 8.43 -9.08 22.06
N ARG A 264 8.97 -7.86 22.15
CA ARG A 264 8.20 -6.62 21.91
C ARG A 264 7.77 -6.44 20.46
N ASN A 265 8.39 -7.16 19.52
CA ASN A 265 8.24 -6.94 18.07
C ASN A 265 8.53 -5.49 17.67
N GLN A 266 9.40 -4.79 18.40
CA GLN A 266 9.67 -3.36 18.18
C GLN A 266 10.36 -3.05 16.85
N PHE A 267 10.98 -4.06 16.23
CA PHE A 267 11.67 -3.95 14.95
C PHE A 267 10.70 -3.94 13.77
N ILE A 268 9.43 -4.26 13.98
CA ILE A 268 8.41 -4.32 12.94
C ILE A 268 7.87 -2.91 12.70
N ILE A 269 8.08 -2.37 11.50
CA ILE A 269 7.60 -1.05 11.11
C ILE A 269 6.54 -1.22 10.01
N TYR A 270 5.29 -0.95 10.36
CA TYR A 270 4.23 -0.95 9.36
C TYR A 270 4.34 0.27 8.45
N VAL A 271 4.38 0.05 7.14
CA VAL A 271 4.46 1.06 6.10
C VAL A 271 3.18 1.02 5.27
N MET A 272 2.33 2.02 5.49
CA MET A 272 1.10 2.21 4.74
C MET A 272 1.38 2.39 3.25
N GLY A 273 0.72 1.58 2.41
CA GLY A 273 0.80 1.75 0.96
C GLY A 273 0.17 3.07 0.49
N LEU A 274 0.78 3.73 -0.50
CA LEU A 274 0.28 4.99 -1.06
C LEU A 274 -1.16 4.89 -1.61
N PHE A 275 -1.55 3.71 -2.08
CA PHE A 275 -2.93 3.44 -2.48
C PHE A 275 -3.89 3.54 -1.27
N HIS A 276 -3.55 2.92 -0.15
CA HIS A 276 -4.35 2.99 1.08
C HIS A 276 -4.41 4.41 1.64
N LEU A 277 -3.29 5.15 1.60
CA LEU A 277 -3.29 6.58 1.94
C LEU A 277 -4.28 7.36 1.06
N LYS A 278 -4.21 7.16 -0.25
CA LYS A 278 -5.12 7.80 -1.21
C LYS A 278 -6.59 7.43 -0.96
N MET A 279 -6.86 6.18 -0.57
CA MET A 279 -8.21 5.74 -0.17
C MET A 279 -8.68 6.44 1.10
N ALA A 280 -7.81 6.53 2.12
CA ALA A 280 -8.11 7.23 3.37
C ALA A 280 -8.37 8.73 3.14
N CYS A 281 -7.57 9.39 2.29
CA CYS A 281 -7.79 10.79 1.93
C CYS A 281 -9.15 10.99 1.23
N ALA A 282 -9.53 10.11 0.31
CA ALA A 282 -10.82 10.20 -0.37
C ALA A 282 -12.00 9.99 0.61
N ASP A 283 -11.87 9.06 1.56
CA ASP A 283 -12.85 8.85 2.63
C ASP A 283 -12.92 10.06 3.58
N ALA A 284 -11.78 10.64 3.94
CA ALA A 284 -11.70 11.84 4.78
C ALA A 284 -12.41 13.05 4.12
N ILE A 285 -12.13 13.31 2.84
CA ILE A 285 -12.81 14.37 2.08
C ILE A 285 -14.32 14.12 2.05
N TRP A 286 -14.75 12.87 1.84
CA TRP A 286 -16.16 12.52 1.89
C TRP A 286 -16.78 12.80 3.28
N ARG A 287 -16.11 12.38 4.36
CA ARG A 287 -16.57 12.57 5.75
C ARG A 287 -16.64 14.03 6.18
N ILE A 288 -15.78 14.88 5.63
CA ILE A 288 -15.72 16.30 5.97
C ILE A 288 -16.70 17.10 5.11
N CYS A 289 -16.65 16.91 3.78
CA CYS A 289 -17.31 17.80 2.83
C CYS A 289 -18.70 17.32 2.38
N ILE A 290 -19.08 16.05 2.63
CA ILE A 290 -20.32 15.47 2.11
C ILE A 290 -21.14 14.80 3.20
N PHE A 291 -20.55 13.93 4.02
CA PHE A 291 -21.29 13.14 5.00
C PHE A 291 -22.17 14.00 5.94
N PRO A 292 -21.67 15.08 6.57
CA PRO A 292 -22.48 15.90 7.45
C PRO A 292 -23.51 16.68 6.63
N LYS A 293 -24.80 16.61 7.00
CA LYS A 293 -25.87 17.34 6.27
C LYS A 293 -25.58 18.85 6.18
N ALA A 294 -24.99 19.44 7.22
CA ALA A 294 -24.63 20.85 7.24
C ALA A 294 -23.60 21.23 6.15
N ALA A 295 -22.69 20.32 5.78
CA ALA A 295 -21.68 20.56 4.74
C ALA A 295 -22.26 20.62 3.31
N ARG A 296 -23.56 20.28 3.15
CA ARG A 296 -24.24 20.16 1.86
C ARG A 296 -25.03 21.41 1.46
N ASN A 297 -25.22 22.34 2.39
CA ASN A 297 -26.16 23.44 2.23
C ASN A 297 -25.58 24.61 1.39
N ASP A 298 -24.26 24.65 1.23
CA ASP A 298 -23.59 25.70 0.48
C ASP A 298 -23.68 25.44 -1.04
N PRO A 299 -24.07 26.42 -1.87
CA PRO A 299 -24.08 26.29 -3.34
C PRO A 299 -22.71 25.96 -3.96
N SER A 300 -21.61 26.27 -3.26
CA SER A 300 -20.22 25.92 -3.60
C SER A 300 -19.71 24.66 -2.90
N SER A 301 -20.58 23.92 -2.22
CA SER A 301 -20.22 22.63 -1.62
C SER A 301 -19.83 21.59 -2.67
N LEU A 302 -19.02 20.62 -2.25
CA LEU A 302 -18.60 19.52 -3.12
C LEU A 302 -19.80 18.75 -3.68
N ILE A 303 -20.86 18.56 -2.88
CA ILE A 303 -22.06 17.85 -3.32
C ILE A 303 -22.90 18.65 -4.33
N ALA A 304 -22.89 19.99 -4.27
CA ALA A 304 -23.54 20.82 -5.28
C ALA A 304 -22.88 20.64 -6.64
N PHE A 305 -21.54 20.63 -6.69
CA PHE A 305 -20.79 20.32 -7.92
C PHE A 305 -21.03 18.90 -8.42
N VAL A 306 -21.13 17.92 -7.52
CA VAL A 306 -21.55 16.55 -7.88
C VAL A 306 -22.94 16.53 -8.50
N GLY A 307 -23.89 17.32 -7.99
CA GLY A 307 -25.24 17.43 -8.54
C GLY A 307 -25.26 17.91 -10.00
N ILE A 308 -24.26 18.71 -10.39
CA ILE A 308 -24.07 19.18 -11.77
C ILE A 308 -23.39 18.09 -12.61
N LEU A 309 -22.25 17.58 -12.16
CA LEU A 309 -21.40 16.67 -12.94
C LEU A 309 -21.95 15.25 -13.05
N ARG A 310 -22.65 14.78 -12.01
CA ARG A 310 -23.10 13.40 -11.84
C ARG A 310 -24.50 13.32 -11.23
N LYS A 311 -25.46 14.05 -11.80
CA LYS A 311 -26.85 14.15 -11.30
C LYS A 311 -27.51 12.82 -10.92
N LYS A 312 -27.17 11.73 -11.62
CA LYS A 312 -27.74 10.38 -11.38
C LYS A 312 -27.06 9.60 -10.23
N GLU A 313 -25.93 10.09 -9.72
CA GLU A 313 -25.15 9.41 -8.69
C GLU A 313 -25.15 10.13 -7.33
N THR A 314 -25.76 11.32 -7.22
CA THR A 314 -25.74 12.16 -6.00
C THR A 314 -26.13 11.37 -4.75
N ALA A 315 -27.25 10.64 -4.77
CA ALA A 315 -27.70 9.84 -3.62
C ALA A 315 -26.70 8.74 -3.19
N LYS A 316 -25.97 8.15 -4.14
CA LYS A 316 -24.91 7.16 -3.85
C LYS A 316 -23.69 7.84 -3.23
N ILE A 317 -23.38 9.06 -3.64
CA ILE A 317 -22.26 9.86 -3.14
C ILE A 317 -22.56 10.43 -1.75
N GLU A 318 -23.82 10.76 -1.45
CA GLU A 318 -24.23 11.23 -0.12
C GLU A 318 -24.22 10.14 0.96
N SER A 319 -24.26 8.86 0.56
CA SER A 319 -24.42 7.72 1.47
C SER A 319 -23.11 7.01 1.78
N LYS A 320 -22.56 6.21 0.87
CA LYS A 320 -21.23 5.57 1.01
C LYS A 320 -20.68 5.24 -0.39
N PRO A 321 -20.09 6.21 -1.08
CA PRO A 321 -19.71 6.09 -2.49
C PRO A 321 -18.68 5.01 -2.80
N GLY A 322 -17.84 4.67 -1.82
CA GLY A 322 -16.63 3.88 -2.00
C GLY A 322 -15.50 4.69 -2.67
N PHE A 323 -14.28 4.16 -2.60
CA PHE A 323 -13.08 4.88 -3.04
C PHE A 323 -13.15 5.38 -4.49
N ARG A 324 -13.46 4.48 -5.44
CA ARG A 324 -13.42 4.80 -6.87
C ARG A 324 -14.30 6.01 -7.23
N ARG A 325 -15.54 6.01 -6.75
CA ARG A 325 -16.49 7.11 -7.04
C ARG A 325 -16.00 8.42 -6.43
N MET A 326 -15.55 8.41 -5.18
CA MET A 326 -15.01 9.62 -4.54
C MET A 326 -13.76 10.13 -5.24
N HIS A 327 -12.85 9.23 -5.61
CA HIS A 327 -11.64 9.58 -6.33
C HIS A 327 -11.95 10.30 -7.64
N GLU A 328 -12.85 9.76 -8.46
CA GLU A 328 -13.25 10.40 -9.72
C GLU A 328 -13.98 11.74 -9.49
N VAL A 329 -14.79 11.86 -8.43
CA VAL A 329 -15.44 13.12 -8.06
C VAL A 329 -14.42 14.19 -7.69
N ILE A 330 -13.46 13.85 -6.82
CA ILE A 330 -12.39 14.76 -6.37
C ILE A 330 -11.58 15.24 -7.58
N GLU A 331 -11.24 14.33 -8.49
CA GLU A 331 -10.51 14.65 -9.71
C GLU A 331 -11.30 15.59 -10.63
N HIS A 332 -12.54 15.24 -10.99
CA HIS A 332 -13.36 16.02 -11.92
C HIS A 332 -13.71 17.40 -11.36
N VAL A 333 -14.13 17.47 -10.11
CA VAL A 333 -14.44 18.76 -9.47
C VAL A 333 -13.16 19.59 -9.39
N GLY A 334 -12.03 19.00 -9.00
CA GLY A 334 -10.74 19.69 -8.97
C GLY A 334 -10.36 20.30 -10.32
N VAL A 335 -10.52 19.55 -11.42
CA VAL A 335 -10.24 20.05 -12.78
C VAL A 335 -11.15 21.24 -13.11
N VAL A 336 -12.46 21.09 -12.90
CA VAL A 336 -13.43 22.15 -13.22
C VAL A 336 -13.17 23.42 -12.39
N SER A 337 -12.92 23.26 -11.08
CA SER A 337 -12.60 24.39 -10.20
C SER A 337 -11.33 25.13 -10.65
N ARG A 338 -10.28 24.40 -11.04
CA ARG A 338 -9.04 25.04 -11.53
C ARG A 338 -9.25 25.78 -12.86
N LEU A 339 -10.05 25.23 -13.77
CA LEU A 339 -10.41 25.89 -15.03
C LEU A 339 -11.26 27.15 -14.79
N ASP A 340 -12.20 27.11 -13.84
CA ASP A 340 -13.01 28.28 -13.50
C ASP A 340 -12.17 29.38 -12.84
N CYS A 341 -11.26 29.02 -11.91
CA CYS A 341 -10.28 29.97 -11.37
C CYS A 341 -9.46 30.65 -12.47
N TRP A 342 -8.96 29.88 -13.44
CA TRP A 342 -8.25 30.43 -14.59
C TRP A 342 -9.13 31.38 -15.41
N LYS A 343 -10.36 30.98 -15.75
CA LYS A 343 -11.32 31.81 -16.50
C LYS A 343 -11.59 33.14 -15.81
N VAL A 344 -11.83 33.12 -14.50
CA VAL A 344 -12.12 34.32 -13.71
C VAL A 344 -10.92 35.26 -13.71
N LEU A 345 -9.70 34.74 -13.47
CA LEU A 345 -8.49 35.54 -13.47
C LEU A 345 -8.16 36.10 -14.85
N ALA A 346 -8.22 35.27 -15.90
CA ALA A 346 -8.00 35.71 -17.28
C ALA A 346 -8.98 36.83 -17.68
N SER A 347 -10.24 36.74 -17.28
CA SER A 347 -11.25 37.78 -17.55
C SER A 347 -10.89 39.10 -16.86
N LYS A 348 -10.43 39.06 -15.60
CA LYS A 348 -9.98 40.27 -14.88
C LYS A 348 -8.80 40.93 -15.59
N HIS A 349 -7.79 40.16 -16.00
CA HIS A 349 -6.63 40.68 -16.71
C HIS A 349 -6.98 41.24 -18.09
N TYR A 350 -7.90 40.60 -18.82
CA TYR A 350 -8.37 41.10 -20.11
C TYR A 350 -9.05 42.47 -19.98
N ILE A 351 -9.91 42.66 -18.98
CA ILE A 351 -10.57 43.94 -18.72
C ILE A 351 -9.55 45.03 -18.42
N VAL A 352 -8.52 44.73 -17.62
CA VAL A 352 -7.45 45.70 -17.30
C VAL A 352 -6.65 46.09 -18.54
N LEU A 353 -6.24 45.11 -19.37
CA LEU A 353 -5.47 45.37 -20.59
C LEU A 353 -6.27 46.19 -21.62
N VAL A 354 -7.56 45.89 -21.78
CA VAL A 354 -8.44 46.66 -22.68
C VAL A 354 -8.74 48.05 -22.11
N GLY A 355 -8.81 48.21 -20.79
CA GLY A 355 -8.98 49.50 -20.12
C GLY A 355 -7.76 50.42 -20.28
N GLN A 356 -6.55 49.86 -20.21
CA GLN A 356 -5.30 50.61 -20.41
C GLN A 356 -5.03 50.96 -21.89
N CYS A 357 -5.57 50.21 -22.84
CA CYS A 357 -5.48 50.55 -24.27
C CYS A 357 -6.51 51.60 -24.72
N LYS A 358 -7.42 52.03 -23.83
CA LYS A 358 -8.47 53.03 -24.10
C LYS A 358 -8.23 54.38 -23.41
N SER A 359 -7.10 54.53 -22.71
CA SER A 359 -6.55 55.80 -22.21
C SER A 359 -5.35 56.19 -23.05
#